data_AF-A0A1F8JP94-F1
#
_entry.id   AF-A0A1F8JP94-F1
#
_cell.length_a   1.000
_cell.length_b   1.000
_cell.length_c   1.000
_cell.angle_alpha   90.00
_cell.angle_beta   90.00
_cell.angle_gamma   90.00
#
_symmetry.space_group_name_H-M   'P 1'
#
loop_
_entity.id
_entity.type
_entity.pdbx_description
1 polymer ?
#
loop_
_entity_poly.entity_id
_entity_poly.type
_entity_poly.pdbx_seq_one_letter_code
_entity_poly.pdbx_strand_id
1 'polypeptide(L)'
;MKEEKGSFTLLAILQSGVQAKVPNLSEVEVNAIFEAHAHYAEGKNKDPNSIESLASSMQHNPEQANLPPLPPDVLKKLSDLAKSVGLENAGDLVQAEPHCNCVYCQVVKALQGETAPIEEEVTDDDLKFKTWDIQQKNTKLYTATNPLDPNEYYTVFLGEPIGCTCGHKNCEHLRAVLST
;
A
#
# COMPACT_ATOMS: atom_id res chain seq x y z
N MET A 1 -55.52 -26.78 20.26
CA MET A 1 -54.56 -27.84 19.85
C MET A 1 -53.29 -27.59 20.64
N LYS A 2 -52.80 -28.57 21.41
CA LYS A 2 -51.63 -28.40 22.29
C LYS A 2 -50.38 -28.59 21.46
N GLU A 3 -49.54 -27.57 21.34
CA GLU A 3 -48.18 -27.70 20.81
C GLU A 3 -47.38 -28.60 21.76
N GLU A 4 -46.94 -29.75 21.27
CA GLU A 4 -45.96 -30.58 21.97
C GLU A 4 -44.64 -29.80 22.02
N LYS A 5 -44.30 -29.24 23.18
CA LYS A 5 -42.99 -28.63 23.43
C LYS A 5 -41.94 -29.74 23.33
N GLY A 6 -41.31 -29.88 22.16
CA GLY A 6 -40.15 -30.74 21.98
C GLY A 6 -39.06 -30.35 22.98
N SER A 7 -38.69 -31.27 23.86
CA SER A 7 -37.59 -31.07 24.80
C SER A 7 -36.31 -31.61 24.16
N PHE A 8 -35.35 -30.73 23.86
CA PHE A 8 -34.09 -31.12 23.27
C PHE A 8 -33.05 -31.43 24.35
N THR A 9 -32.07 -32.28 24.03
CA THR A 9 -30.92 -32.53 24.89
C THR A 9 -29.65 -32.23 24.11
N LEU A 10 -28.87 -31.27 24.61
CA LEU A 10 -27.56 -30.95 24.05
C LEU A 10 -26.50 -31.90 24.65
N LEU A 11 -25.68 -32.49 23.79
CA LEU A 11 -24.50 -33.26 24.17
C LEU A 11 -23.25 -32.50 23.74
N ALA A 12 -22.54 -31.92 24.70
CA ALA A 12 -21.26 -31.26 24.46
C ALA A 12 -20.12 -32.25 24.72
N ILE A 13 -19.28 -32.49 23.72
CA ILE A 13 -18.09 -33.32 23.83
C ILE A 13 -16.87 -32.39 23.79
N LEU A 14 -16.13 -32.33 24.88
CA LEU A 14 -14.92 -31.53 24.98
C LEU A 14 -13.75 -32.25 24.27
N GLN A 15 -12.71 -31.49 23.89
CA GLN A 15 -11.49 -32.06 23.28
C GLN A 15 -10.79 -33.10 24.16
N SER A 16 -10.99 -33.03 25.48
CA SER A 16 -10.53 -34.03 26.44
C SER A 16 -11.30 -35.35 26.39
N GLY A 17 -12.36 -35.45 25.58
CA GLY A 17 -13.27 -36.59 25.51
C GLY A 17 -14.36 -36.59 26.59
N VAL A 18 -14.35 -35.61 27.50
CA VAL A 18 -15.38 -35.45 28.53
C VAL A 18 -16.71 -35.04 27.87
N GLN A 19 -17.78 -35.74 28.24
CA GLN A 19 -19.13 -35.49 27.74
C GLN A 19 -19.97 -34.80 28.80
N ALA A 20 -20.63 -33.70 28.44
CA ALA A 20 -21.61 -33.02 29.26
C ALA A 20 -22.98 -33.05 28.56
N LYS A 21 -24.02 -33.43 29.31
CA LYS A 21 -25.40 -33.50 28.83
C LYS A 21 -26.24 -32.40 29.47
N VAL A 22 -26.93 -31.62 28.66
CA VAL A 22 -27.86 -30.59 29.10
C VAL A 22 -29.26 -30.94 28.56
N PRO A 23 -30.11 -31.57 29.38
CA PRO A 23 -31.45 -31.97 28.98
C PRO A 23 -32.47 -30.82 29.09
N ASN A 24 -33.65 -31.03 28.51
CA ASN A 24 -34.84 -30.18 28.64
C ASN A 24 -34.72 -28.76 28.05
N LEU A 25 -33.95 -28.62 26.97
CA LEU A 25 -33.86 -27.34 26.25
C LEU A 25 -35.13 -27.11 25.42
N SER A 26 -35.61 -25.88 25.45
CA SER A 26 -36.63 -25.40 24.52
C SER A 26 -36.02 -25.08 23.15
N GLU A 27 -36.85 -25.04 22.12
CA GLU A 27 -36.44 -24.66 20.76
C GLU A 27 -35.75 -23.29 20.71
N VAL A 28 -36.23 -22.33 21.51
CA VAL A 28 -35.65 -20.97 21.62
C VAL A 28 -34.23 -21.04 22.17
N GLU A 29 -33.99 -21.84 23.21
CA GLU A 29 -32.66 -22.00 23.82
C GLU A 29 -31.70 -22.75 22.88
N VAL A 30 -32.21 -23.75 22.14
CA VAL A 30 -31.42 -24.45 21.13
C VAL A 30 -30.96 -23.49 20.04
N ASN A 31 -31.86 -22.69 19.49
CA ASN A 31 -31.53 -21.72 18.45
C ASN A 31 -30.52 -20.68 18.94
N ALA A 32 -30.70 -20.16 20.16
CA ALA A 32 -29.75 -19.22 20.76
C ALA A 32 -28.34 -19.82 20.92
N ILE A 33 -28.23 -21.10 21.28
CA ILE A 33 -26.95 -21.81 21.40
C ILE A 33 -26.26 -21.92 20.03
N PHE A 34 -27.01 -22.25 18.97
CA PHE A 34 -26.48 -22.35 17.62
C PHE A 34 -26.08 -20.99 17.05
N GLU A 35 -26.87 -19.95 17.27
CA GLU A 35 -26.53 -18.57 16.88
C GLU A 35 -25.25 -18.09 17.57
N ALA A 36 -25.13 -18.32 18.88
CA ALA A 36 -23.92 -17.97 19.63
C ALA A 36 -22.67 -18.73 19.12
N HIS A 37 -22.83 -20.00 18.74
CA HIS A 37 -21.74 -20.79 18.15
C HIS A 37 -21.40 -20.35 16.73
N ALA A 38 -22.38 -20.02 15.90
CA ALA A 38 -22.18 -19.48 14.56
C ALA A 38 -21.38 -18.17 14.64
N HIS A 39 -21.82 -17.24 15.49
CA HIS A 39 -21.12 -15.97 15.71
C HIS A 39 -19.68 -16.16 16.24
N TYR A 40 -19.47 -17.13 17.14
CA TYR A 40 -18.12 -17.44 17.64
C TYR A 40 -17.23 -18.15 16.61
N ALA A 41 -17.80 -19.04 15.79
CA ALA A 41 -17.09 -19.72 14.70
C ALA A 41 -16.69 -18.74 13.59
N GLU A 42 -17.58 -17.82 13.24
CA GLU A 42 -17.31 -16.70 12.33
C GLU A 42 -16.23 -15.77 12.90
N GLY A 43 -16.22 -15.53 14.22
CA GLY A 43 -15.17 -14.76 14.90
C GLY A 43 -13.79 -15.45 14.94
N LYS A 44 -13.72 -16.79 14.85
CA LYS A 44 -12.48 -17.57 14.81
C LYS A 44 -11.86 -17.71 13.42
N ASN A 45 -12.62 -17.40 12.37
CA ASN A 45 -12.17 -17.49 10.98
C ASN A 45 -11.53 -16.20 10.46
N LYS A 46 -11.11 -15.31 11.37
CA LYS A 46 -10.18 -14.23 11.01
C LYS A 46 -8.77 -14.79 11.01
N ASP A 47 -8.41 -15.43 9.90
CA ASP A 47 -7.02 -15.66 9.54
C ASP A 47 -6.28 -14.32 9.71
N PRO A 48 -5.17 -14.22 10.48
CA PRO A 48 -4.38 -12.99 10.56
C PRO A 48 -3.73 -12.64 9.21
N ASN A 49 -3.75 -13.57 8.25
CA ASN A 49 -3.44 -13.37 6.83
C ASN A 49 -4.68 -13.13 5.96
N SER A 50 -5.88 -13.03 6.55
CA SER A 50 -7.09 -12.70 5.79
C SER A 50 -6.93 -11.28 5.28
N ILE A 51 -7.21 -11.12 3.99
CA ILE A 51 -7.26 -9.86 3.26
C ILE A 51 -8.17 -8.85 3.97
N GLU A 52 -9.17 -9.32 4.72
CA GLU A 52 -10.05 -8.49 5.55
C GLU A 52 -9.31 -7.82 6.73
N SER A 53 -8.27 -8.45 7.28
CA SER A 53 -7.40 -7.85 8.32
C SER A 53 -6.48 -6.78 7.73
N LEU A 54 -6.02 -6.96 6.48
CA LEU A 54 -5.27 -5.94 5.74
C LEU A 54 -6.20 -4.78 5.34
N ALA A 55 -7.40 -5.07 4.85
CA ALA A 55 -8.45 -4.08 4.59
C ALA A 55 -8.83 -3.32 5.86
N SER A 56 -8.90 -3.99 7.02
CA SER A 56 -9.13 -3.36 8.33
C SER A 56 -7.96 -2.52 8.82
N SER A 57 -6.74 -2.76 8.31
CA SER A 57 -5.56 -1.95 8.62
C SER A 57 -5.41 -0.74 7.68
N MET A 58 -6.08 -0.79 6.53
CA MET A 58 -6.20 0.32 5.58
C MET A 58 -7.52 1.05 5.80
N GLN A 59 -7.68 1.70 6.95
CA GLN A 59 -8.85 2.54 7.20
C GLN A 59 -8.58 3.99 6.79
N HIS A 60 -9.66 4.74 6.54
CA HIS A 60 -9.57 6.19 6.42
C HIS A 60 -8.79 6.74 7.63
N ASN A 61 -7.87 7.67 7.38
CA ASN A 61 -7.17 8.38 8.44
C ASN A 61 -7.51 9.88 8.34
N PRO A 62 -8.32 10.43 9.26
CA PRO A 62 -8.68 11.85 9.25
C PRO A 62 -7.47 12.78 9.32
N GLU A 63 -6.39 12.38 10.01
CA GLU A 63 -5.17 13.18 10.13
C GLU A 63 -4.47 13.35 8.76
N GLN A 64 -4.77 12.47 7.82
CA GLN A 64 -4.26 12.47 6.46
C GLN A 64 -5.28 12.96 5.43
N ALA A 65 -6.43 13.49 5.85
CA ALA A 65 -7.52 13.85 4.95
C ALA A 65 -7.14 14.91 3.88
N ASN A 66 -6.10 15.71 4.12
CA ASN A 66 -5.66 16.78 3.22
C ASN A 66 -4.28 16.52 2.61
N LEU A 67 -3.83 15.26 2.54
CA LEU A 67 -2.61 14.93 1.81
C LEU A 67 -2.72 15.35 0.34
N PRO A 68 -1.61 15.70 -0.33
CA PRO A 68 -1.63 15.94 -1.78
C PRO A 68 -2.02 14.66 -2.55
N PRO A 69 -2.52 14.79 -3.79
CA PRO A 69 -2.73 13.65 -4.67
C PRO A 69 -1.43 12.86 -4.88
N LEU A 70 -1.54 11.54 -4.79
CA LEU A 70 -0.46 10.62 -5.14
C LEU A 70 -0.27 10.62 -6.67
N PRO A 71 0.98 10.47 -7.14
CA PRO A 71 1.25 10.38 -8.58
C PRO A 71 0.46 9.22 -9.23
N PRO A 72 -0.01 9.38 -10.48
CA PRO A 72 -0.80 8.36 -11.18
C PRO A 72 -0.13 6.97 -11.20
N ASP A 73 1.18 6.92 -11.46
CA ASP A 73 1.94 5.67 -11.45
C ASP A 73 1.98 4.98 -10.09
N VAL A 74 2.02 5.76 -9.01
CA VAL A 74 2.01 5.24 -7.64
C VAL A 74 0.62 4.72 -7.32
N LEU A 75 -0.44 5.48 -7.63
CA LEU A 75 -1.83 5.04 -7.47
C LEU A 75 -2.12 3.77 -8.25
N LYS A 76 -1.64 3.69 -9.50
CA LYS A 76 -1.78 2.50 -10.33
C LYS A 76 -1.10 1.29 -9.69
N LYS A 77 0.15 1.43 -9.24
CA LYS A 77 0.89 0.34 -8.57
C LYS A 77 0.19 -0.12 -7.28
N LEU A 78 -0.28 0.81 -6.46
CA LEU A 78 -1.01 0.49 -5.23
C LEU A 78 -2.34 -0.21 -5.54
N SER A 79 -3.04 0.22 -6.58
CA SER A 79 -4.28 -0.41 -7.05
C SER A 79 -4.04 -1.81 -7.62
N ASP A 80 -2.98 -2.00 -8.40
CA ASP A 80 -2.58 -3.30 -8.95
C ASP A 80 -2.17 -4.26 -7.83
N LEU A 81 -1.49 -3.76 -6.78
CA LEU A 81 -1.19 -4.53 -5.57
C LEU A 81 -2.46 -4.94 -4.83
N ALA A 82 -3.39 -4.01 -4.60
CA ALA A 82 -4.67 -4.28 -3.94
C ALA A 82 -5.46 -5.38 -4.66
N LYS A 83 -5.52 -5.34 -6.00
CA LYS A 83 -6.14 -6.40 -6.81
C LYS A 83 -5.42 -7.74 -6.67
N SER A 84 -4.09 -7.75 -6.61
CA SER A 84 -3.35 -9.02 -6.49
C SER A 84 -3.57 -9.72 -5.15
N VAL A 85 -3.99 -8.98 -4.12
CA VAL A 85 -4.38 -9.49 -2.81
C VAL A 85 -5.89 -9.65 -2.66
N GLY A 86 -6.67 -9.77 -3.74
CA GLY A 86 -8.10 -10.11 -3.62
C GLY A 86 -9.04 -8.96 -3.26
N LEU A 87 -8.59 -7.70 -3.30
CA LEU A 87 -9.42 -6.51 -3.01
C LEU A 87 -10.09 -5.95 -4.29
N GLU A 88 -10.25 -6.75 -5.34
CA GLU A 88 -10.85 -6.29 -6.61
C GLU A 88 -12.34 -5.95 -6.51
N ASN A 89 -13.05 -6.51 -5.53
CA ASN A 89 -14.47 -6.23 -5.34
C ASN A 89 -14.64 -4.93 -4.55
N ALA A 90 -14.71 -3.81 -5.28
CA ALA A 90 -14.95 -2.49 -4.71
C ALA A 90 -16.25 -2.38 -3.88
N GLY A 91 -17.17 -3.35 -4.01
CA GLY A 91 -18.38 -3.46 -3.20
C GLY A 91 -18.16 -3.90 -1.75
N ASP A 92 -17.04 -4.58 -1.47
CA ASP A 92 -16.66 -5.03 -0.12
C ASP A 92 -15.75 -4.01 0.60
N LEU A 93 -15.26 -3.01 -0.13
CA LEU A 93 -14.44 -1.93 0.41
C LEU A 93 -15.32 -0.82 1.00
N VAL A 94 -14.91 -0.26 2.14
CA VAL A 94 -15.55 0.93 2.69
C VAL A 94 -15.36 2.08 1.70
N GLN A 95 -16.46 2.70 1.26
CA GLN A 95 -16.40 3.80 0.29
C GLN A 95 -15.49 4.93 0.78
N ALA A 96 -14.76 5.52 -0.16
CA ALA A 96 -13.96 6.70 0.12
C ALA A 96 -14.87 7.87 0.49
N GLU A 97 -14.46 8.68 1.48
CA GLU A 97 -15.21 9.89 1.81
C GLU A 97 -15.03 10.95 0.70
N PRO A 98 -16.11 11.66 0.30
CA PRO A 98 -16.05 12.64 -0.79
C PRO A 98 -14.99 13.73 -0.57
N HIS A 99 -14.80 14.15 0.69
CA HIS A 99 -13.91 15.25 1.06
C HIS A 99 -12.59 14.82 1.69
N CYS A 100 -12.24 13.53 1.60
CA CYS A 100 -10.99 13.00 2.15
C CYS A 100 -10.03 12.60 1.04
N ASN A 101 -8.78 13.01 1.19
CA ASN A 101 -7.65 12.69 0.33
C ASN A 101 -6.56 11.91 1.07
N CYS A 102 -6.90 11.17 2.13
CA CYS A 102 -5.94 10.24 2.74
C CYS A 102 -5.55 9.13 1.73
N VAL A 103 -4.41 8.48 1.96
CA VAL A 103 -3.88 7.44 1.06
C VAL A 103 -4.92 6.36 0.77
N TYR A 104 -5.67 5.92 1.78
CA TYR A 104 -6.76 4.96 1.60
C TYR A 104 -7.83 5.47 0.62
N CYS A 105 -8.39 6.65 0.87
CA CYS A 105 -9.43 7.23 0.03
C CYS A 105 -8.94 7.45 -1.41
N GLN A 106 -7.68 7.84 -1.60
CA GLN A 106 -7.10 7.99 -2.93
C GLN A 106 -7.00 6.65 -3.69
N VAL A 107 -6.61 5.57 -3.02
CA VAL A 107 -6.53 4.23 -3.62
C VAL A 107 -7.92 3.66 -3.90
N VAL A 108 -8.89 3.83 -2.99
CA VAL A 108 -10.26 3.36 -3.22
C VAL A 108 -10.94 4.09 -4.38
N LYS A 109 -10.76 5.42 -4.47
CA LYS A 109 -11.20 6.22 -5.63
C LYS A 109 -10.58 5.69 -6.93
N ALA A 110 -9.28 5.35 -6.92
CA ALA A 110 -8.60 4.76 -8.07
C ALA A 110 -9.15 3.37 -8.45
N LEU A 111 -9.44 2.51 -7.47
CA LEU A 111 -10.04 1.20 -7.70
C LEU A 111 -11.46 1.29 -8.26
N GLN A 112 -12.22 2.33 -7.87
CA GLN A 112 -13.57 2.62 -8.34
C GLN A 112 -13.60 3.36 -9.69
N GLY A 113 -12.42 3.69 -10.26
CA GLY A 113 -12.31 4.39 -11.53
C GLY A 113 -12.60 5.90 -11.45
N GLU A 114 -12.60 6.48 -10.24
CA GLU A 114 -12.81 7.92 -10.00
C GLU A 114 -11.52 8.76 -10.07
N THR A 115 -10.41 8.20 -10.54
CA THR A 115 -9.19 8.99 -10.76
C THR A 115 -9.35 9.87 -11.98
N ALA A 116 -9.54 11.17 -11.77
CA ALA A 116 -9.18 12.15 -12.77
C ALA A 116 -7.69 11.97 -13.09
N PRO A 117 -7.29 11.79 -14.35
CA PRO A 117 -5.89 11.79 -14.72
C PRO A 117 -5.33 13.16 -14.37
N ILE A 118 -4.47 13.22 -13.36
CA ILE A 118 -3.47 14.28 -13.31
C ILE A 118 -2.46 13.87 -14.37
N GLU A 119 -2.68 14.33 -15.60
CA GLU A 119 -1.61 14.38 -16.58
C GLU A 119 -0.56 15.33 -16.01
N GLU A 120 0.45 14.79 -15.35
CA GLU A 120 1.70 15.53 -15.19
C GLU A 120 2.21 15.74 -16.62
N GLU A 121 2.11 16.98 -17.12
CA GLU A 121 2.78 17.38 -18.35
C GLU A 121 4.27 17.13 -18.15
N VAL A 122 4.75 16.00 -18.67
CA VAL A 122 6.18 15.76 -18.84
C VAL A 122 6.65 16.83 -19.81
N THR A 123 7.32 17.84 -19.28
CA THR A 123 7.83 18.92 -20.11
C THR A 123 8.94 18.37 -21.00
N ASP A 124 9.16 18.96 -22.16
CA ASP A 124 10.33 18.61 -23.00
C ASP A 124 11.66 18.74 -22.23
N ASP A 125 11.70 19.51 -21.13
CA ASP A 125 12.84 19.61 -20.23
C ASP A 125 13.08 18.35 -19.38
N ASP A 126 12.03 17.60 -19.02
CA ASP A 126 12.14 16.31 -18.33
C ASP A 126 12.65 15.18 -19.26
N LEU A 127 12.47 15.34 -20.58
CA LEU A 127 12.93 14.41 -21.60
C LEU A 127 14.35 14.71 -22.12
N LYS A 128 15.00 15.76 -21.63
CA LYS A 128 16.39 16.06 -21.97
C LYS A 128 17.32 15.25 -21.09
N PHE A 129 18.08 14.35 -21.71
CA PHE A 129 19.28 13.77 -21.09
C PHE A 129 20.22 14.92 -20.71
N LYS A 130 20.33 15.21 -19.41
CA LYS A 130 21.13 16.32 -18.88
C LYS A 130 22.59 16.14 -19.33
N THR A 131 23.05 17.02 -20.20
CA THR A 131 24.45 17.11 -20.60
C THR A 131 25.11 18.13 -19.68
N TRP A 132 26.05 17.66 -18.86
CA TRP A 132 26.81 18.49 -17.94
C TRP A 132 27.74 19.43 -18.70
N ASP A 133 27.86 20.69 -18.27
CA ASP A 133 28.88 21.61 -18.80
C ASP A 133 30.24 21.26 -18.19
N ILE A 134 31.19 20.82 -19.02
CA ILE A 134 32.50 20.35 -18.57
C ILE A 134 33.56 21.42 -18.81
N GLN A 135 34.15 21.90 -17.72
CA GLN A 135 35.30 22.81 -17.75
C GLN A 135 36.55 22.15 -17.18
N GLN A 136 37.60 22.01 -17.99
CA GLN A 136 38.91 21.58 -17.48
C GLN A 136 39.58 22.73 -16.73
N LYS A 137 39.90 22.52 -15.44
CA LYS A 137 40.62 23.50 -14.60
C LYS A 137 42.13 23.23 -14.57
N ASN A 138 42.54 21.97 -14.71
CA ASN A 138 43.94 21.55 -14.72
C ASN A 138 44.11 20.24 -15.51
N THR A 139 45.33 19.72 -15.65
CA THR A 139 45.64 18.51 -16.44
C THR A 139 44.78 17.30 -16.08
N LYS A 140 44.40 17.14 -14.81
CA LYS A 140 43.59 16.02 -14.32
C LYS A 140 42.34 16.44 -13.54
N LEU A 141 41.99 17.73 -13.55
CA LEU A 141 40.91 18.28 -12.73
C LEU A 141 39.88 18.99 -13.61
N TYR A 142 38.63 18.58 -13.46
CA TYR A 142 37.49 19.04 -14.25
C TYR A 142 36.35 19.47 -13.33
N THR A 143 35.55 20.42 -13.77
CA THR A 143 34.30 20.82 -13.13
C THR A 143 33.16 20.45 -14.05
N ALA A 144 32.19 19.70 -13.53
CA ALA A 144 30.92 19.41 -14.18
C ALA A 144 29.85 20.28 -13.53
N THR A 145 29.25 21.19 -14.28
CA THR A 145 28.23 22.14 -13.81
C THR A 145 26.88 21.81 -14.41
N ASN A 146 25.82 21.86 -13.62
CA ASN A 146 24.46 21.72 -14.14
C ASN A 146 24.11 22.99 -14.95
N PRO A 147 23.77 22.86 -16.25
CA PRO A 147 23.45 24.03 -17.08
C PRO A 147 22.18 24.76 -16.63
N LEU A 148 21.31 24.12 -15.85
CA LEU A 148 20.06 24.68 -15.33
C LEU A 148 20.20 25.26 -13.92
N ASP A 149 21.21 24.84 -13.17
CA ASP A 149 21.55 25.38 -11.85
C ASP A 149 23.06 25.57 -11.72
N PRO A 150 23.57 26.79 -11.94
CA PRO A 150 25.00 27.09 -11.80
C PRO A 150 25.57 26.85 -10.40
N ASN A 151 24.73 26.70 -9.37
CA ASN A 151 25.17 26.38 -8.01
C ASN A 151 25.39 24.88 -7.81
N GLU A 152 24.83 24.04 -8.67
CA GLU A 152 25.07 22.60 -8.67
C GLU A 152 26.29 22.28 -9.55
N TYR A 153 27.42 22.05 -8.90
CA TYR A 153 28.65 21.65 -9.57
C TYR A 153 29.40 20.58 -8.79
N TYR A 154 30.11 19.74 -9.53
CA TYR A 154 30.96 18.69 -8.98
C TYR A 154 32.35 18.75 -9.58
N THR A 155 33.35 18.45 -8.76
CA THR A 155 34.74 18.39 -9.22
C THR A 155 35.12 16.94 -9.46
N VAL A 156 35.67 16.67 -10.64
CA VAL A 156 36.13 15.36 -11.09
C VAL A 156 37.64 15.36 -11.22
N PHE A 157 38.30 14.39 -10.61
CA PHE A 157 39.73 14.18 -10.69
C PHE A 157 40.03 12.86 -11.43
N LEU A 158 40.74 12.94 -12.56
CA LEU A 158 41.16 11.80 -13.38
C LEU A 158 42.60 11.35 -13.07
N GLY A 159 43.04 11.47 -11.82
CA GLY A 159 44.34 10.96 -11.36
C GLY A 159 44.23 9.58 -10.72
N GLU A 160 45.23 9.24 -9.91
CA GLU A 160 45.22 8.03 -9.10
C GLU A 160 45.10 8.44 -7.62
N PRO A 161 43.94 8.20 -6.97
CA PRO A 161 42.73 7.54 -7.47
C PRO A 161 41.82 8.48 -8.29
N ILE A 162 41.05 7.90 -9.22
CA ILE A 162 39.97 8.61 -9.92
C ILE A 162 38.85 8.89 -8.92
N GLY A 163 38.31 10.12 -8.92
CA GLY A 163 37.29 10.50 -7.96
C GLY A 163 36.40 11.65 -8.42
N CYS A 164 35.24 11.78 -7.77
CA CYS A 164 34.31 12.88 -7.95
C CYS A 164 33.80 13.34 -6.58
N THR A 165 33.59 14.65 -6.40
CA THR A 165 33.09 15.22 -5.14
C THR A 165 31.67 14.80 -4.78
N CYS A 166 30.91 14.20 -5.70
CA CYS A 166 29.60 13.60 -5.40
C CYS A 166 29.68 12.34 -4.52
N GLY A 167 30.87 11.80 -4.25
CA GLY A 167 31.10 10.64 -3.37
C GLY A 167 30.83 9.26 -3.97
N HIS A 168 30.24 9.19 -5.17
CA HIS A 168 29.88 7.93 -5.82
C HIS A 168 30.91 7.47 -6.85
N LYS A 169 31.22 6.18 -6.84
CA LYS A 169 31.99 5.53 -7.91
C LYS A 169 31.11 5.43 -9.15
N ASN A 170 31.68 5.64 -10.35
CA ASN A 170 30.96 5.54 -11.64
C ASN A 170 29.73 6.45 -11.78
N CYS A 171 29.75 7.64 -11.16
CA CYS A 171 28.69 8.63 -11.28
C CYS A 171 28.57 9.21 -12.71
N GLU A 172 27.46 9.88 -12.98
CA GLU A 172 27.24 10.58 -14.24
C GLU A 172 28.29 11.67 -14.51
N HIS A 173 28.77 12.38 -13.48
CA HIS A 173 29.82 13.41 -13.63
C HIS A 173 31.12 12.81 -14.17
N LEU A 174 31.52 11.63 -13.68
CA LEU A 174 32.69 10.92 -14.18
C LEU A 174 32.49 10.52 -15.64
N ARG A 175 31.32 9.99 -15.98
CA ARG A 175 31.00 9.60 -17.36
C ARG A 175 30.98 10.80 -18.30
N ALA A 176 30.43 11.93 -17.85
CA ALA A 176 30.36 13.16 -18.64
C ALA A 176 31.77 13.68 -18.98
N VAL A 177 32.66 13.75 -17.98
CA VAL A 177 34.07 14.14 -18.18
C VAL A 177 34.83 13.14 -19.05
N LEU A 178 34.57 11.83 -18.94
CA LEU A 178 35.19 10.80 -19.77
C LEU A 178 34.66 10.75 -21.21
N SER A 179 33.50 11.38 -21.47
CA SER A 179 32.87 11.44 -22.79
C SER A 179 33.14 12.76 -23.52
N THR A 180 33.96 13.65 -22.93
CA THR A 180 34.39 14.92 -23.51
C THR A 180 35.65 14.73 -24.36
#